data_AF-A0A239DVG5-F1
#
_entry.id   AF-A0A239DVG5-F1
#
_cell.length_a   1.000
_cell.length_b   1.000
_cell.length_c   1.000
_cell.angle_alpha   90.00
_cell.angle_beta   90.00
_cell.angle_gamma   90.00
#
_symmetry.space_group_name_H-M   'P 1'
#
loop_
_entity.id
_entity.type
_entity.pdbx_description
1 polymer ?
#
loop_
_entity_poly.entity_id
_entity_poly.type
_entity_poly.pdbx_seq_one_letter_code
_entity_poly.pdbx_strand_id
1 'polypeptide(L)'
;MLEDHREFLADDGEDILIRRYTGSGPVRPKTEAKVRARVSGLESATLIGAIVQGKCQIIAVNDPEAVVPSGMVALSALLPITTNDKAVLLRDGREKELSIEAADDNTRRVGGTLIALQIQASG
;
A
#
# COMPACT_ATOMS: atom_id res chain seq x y z
N MET A 1 -12.78 1.50 23.98
CA MET A 1 -11.36 1.11 23.80
C MET A 1 -11.05 0.55 22.40
N LEU A 2 -11.96 0.68 21.43
CA LEU A 2 -11.74 0.39 20.00
C LEU A 2 -11.78 1.67 19.14
N GLU A 3 -12.41 2.72 19.66
CA GLU A 3 -12.55 4.04 19.02
C GLU A 3 -11.21 4.80 18.95
N ASP A 4 -10.41 4.70 20.01
CA ASP A 4 -9.09 5.35 20.13
C ASP A 4 -8.09 4.87 19.06
N HIS A 5 -8.21 3.61 18.61
CA HIS A 5 -7.39 3.08 17.51
C HIS A 5 -7.84 3.53 16.11
N ARG A 6 -9.12 3.95 15.94
CA ARG A 6 -9.58 4.53 14.67
C ARG A 6 -9.08 5.95 14.49
N GLU A 7 -9.05 6.75 15.57
CA GLU A 7 -8.60 8.15 15.50
C GLU A 7 -7.09 8.27 15.21
N PHE A 8 -6.25 7.40 15.79
CA PHE A 8 -4.80 7.43 15.53
C PHE A 8 -4.43 7.00 14.08
N LEU A 9 -5.31 6.28 13.38
CA LEU A 9 -5.14 5.87 11.98
C LEU A 9 -5.82 6.83 10.98
N ALA A 10 -6.76 7.66 11.44
CA ALA A 10 -7.43 8.64 10.60
C ALA A 10 -6.51 9.83 10.25
N ASP A 11 -5.62 10.22 11.16
CA ASP A 11 -4.86 11.48 11.06
C ASP A 11 -3.61 11.41 10.17
N ASP A 12 -2.92 10.25 10.08
CA ASP A 12 -1.61 10.12 9.41
C ASP A 12 -1.57 9.07 8.27
N GLY A 13 -2.75 8.62 7.83
CA GLY A 13 -2.86 7.75 6.66
C GLY A 13 -2.88 8.57 5.37
N GLU A 14 -2.20 8.10 4.32
CA GLU A 14 -2.35 8.63 2.96
C GLU A 14 -3.06 7.61 2.07
N ASP A 15 -3.76 8.10 1.04
CA ASP A 15 -4.35 7.23 0.04
C ASP A 15 -3.28 6.75 -0.95
N ILE A 16 -3.14 5.44 -1.08
CA ILE A 16 -2.28 4.82 -2.08
C ILE A 16 -3.11 3.88 -2.97
N LEU A 17 -2.56 3.53 -4.13
CA LEU A 17 -3.13 2.49 -4.99
C LEU A 17 -2.24 1.26 -4.99
N ILE A 18 -2.83 0.09 -4.84
CA ILE A 18 -2.18 -1.16 -5.23
C ILE A 18 -2.62 -1.47 -6.65
N ARG A 19 -1.66 -1.55 -7.57
CA ARG A 19 -1.89 -1.71 -9.00
C ARG A 19 -1.36 -3.05 -9.48
N ARG A 20 -2.26 -3.86 -10.03
CA ARG A 20 -1.93 -5.11 -10.74
C ARG A 20 -2.04 -4.87 -12.22
N TYR A 21 -0.97 -5.15 -12.95
CA TYR A 21 -0.99 -5.15 -14.41
C TYR A 21 -1.31 -6.56 -14.92
N THR A 22 -2.20 -6.64 -15.90
CA THR A 22 -2.54 -7.89 -16.60
C THR A 22 -2.16 -7.76 -18.08
N GLY A 23 -1.66 -8.84 -18.68
CA GLY A 23 -1.23 -8.85 -20.09
C GLY A 23 0.17 -8.26 -20.35
N SER A 24 0.49 -8.11 -21.64
CA SER A 24 1.82 -7.71 -22.15
C SER A 24 1.70 -6.48 -23.05
N GLY A 25 2.76 -5.66 -23.09
CA GLY A 25 2.85 -4.49 -23.98
C GLY A 25 2.65 -3.14 -23.28
N PRO A 26 2.77 -2.02 -24.02
CA PRO A 26 2.77 -0.67 -23.46
C PRO A 26 1.39 -0.21 -22.95
N VAL A 27 0.30 -0.81 -23.45
CA VAL A 27 -1.08 -0.53 -23.00
C VAL A 27 -1.63 -1.79 -22.33
N ARG A 28 -0.99 -2.18 -21.24
CA ARG A 28 -1.44 -3.33 -20.44
C ARG A 28 -2.59 -2.91 -19.52
N PRO A 29 -3.72 -3.66 -19.48
CA PRO A 29 -4.81 -3.37 -18.56
C PRO A 29 -4.33 -3.40 -17.11
N LYS A 30 -4.85 -2.46 -16.31
CA LYS A 30 -4.52 -2.33 -14.89
C LYS A 30 -5.78 -2.50 -14.04
N THR A 31 -5.63 -3.22 -12.94
CA THR A 31 -6.62 -3.33 -11.87
C THR A 31 -6.05 -2.64 -10.65
N GLU A 32 -6.83 -1.74 -10.05
CA GLU A 32 -6.35 -0.86 -8.99
C GLU A 32 -7.24 -1.01 -7.76
N ALA A 33 -6.62 -1.12 -6.59
CA ALA A 33 -7.29 -1.03 -5.31
C ALA A 33 -6.79 0.22 -4.58
N LYS A 34 -7.71 1.12 -4.22
CA LYS A 34 -7.40 2.28 -3.38
C LYS A 34 -7.46 1.87 -1.92
N VAL A 35 -6.40 2.15 -1.18
CA VAL A 35 -6.27 1.77 0.23
C VAL A 35 -5.66 2.90 1.03
N ARG A 36 -6.14 3.07 2.27
CA ARG A 36 -5.51 3.97 3.24
C ARG A 36 -4.27 3.27 3.77
N ALA A 37 -3.12 3.92 3.65
CA ALA A 37 -1.86 3.36 4.11
C ALA A 37 -1.00 4.37 4.84
N ARG A 38 -0.20 3.89 5.79
CA ARG A 38 0.90 4.67 6.37
C ARG A 38 2.17 4.33 5.60
N VAL A 39 2.81 5.35 5.02
CA VAL A 39 4.06 5.19 4.27
C VAL A 39 5.20 5.75 5.12
N SER A 40 6.19 4.92 5.45
CA SER A 40 7.35 5.28 6.27
C SER A 40 8.66 4.95 5.56
N GLY A 41 9.72 5.72 5.83
CA GLY A 41 11.04 5.52 5.23
C GLY A 41 11.27 6.23 3.90
N LEU A 42 10.32 7.04 3.44
CA LEU A 42 10.50 7.90 2.25
C LEU A 42 11.13 9.27 2.59
N GLU A 43 11.74 9.43 3.78
CA GLU A 43 12.31 10.69 4.25
C GLU A 43 13.77 10.88 3.79
N SER A 44 14.00 11.98 3.07
CA SER A 44 15.29 12.34 2.46
C SER A 44 16.35 12.88 3.43
N ALA A 45 16.18 12.80 4.75
CA ALA A 45 16.90 13.69 5.67
C ALA A 45 17.61 13.07 6.89
N THR A 46 17.94 11.77 6.90
CA THR A 46 18.87 11.25 7.94
C THR A 46 19.90 10.30 7.35
N LEU A 47 20.91 10.90 6.71
CA LEU A 47 22.16 10.25 6.33
C LEU A 47 23.16 10.32 7.50
N ILE A 48 23.29 9.24 8.26
CA ILE A 48 24.59 8.84 8.84
C ILE A 48 24.69 7.33 8.65
N GLY A 49 25.45 6.90 7.64
CA GLY A 49 25.81 5.49 7.42
C GLY A 49 24.89 4.73 6.46
N ALA A 50 25.23 4.73 5.16
CA ALA A 50 24.82 3.73 4.18
C ALA A 50 23.31 3.40 4.04
N ILE A 51 22.41 4.39 4.16
CA ILE A 51 20.97 4.16 3.97
C ILE A 51 20.65 4.14 2.47
N VAL A 52 20.14 2.99 2.02
CA VAL A 52 19.59 2.75 0.68
C VAL A 52 18.41 3.71 0.45
N GLN A 53 18.70 4.86 -0.17
CA GLN A 53 17.69 5.80 -0.65
C GLN A 53 16.83 5.09 -1.68
N GLY A 54 15.54 4.89 -1.35
CA GLY A 54 14.58 4.31 -2.28
C GLY A 54 13.81 3.11 -1.76
N LYS A 55 14.04 2.61 -0.53
CA LYS A 55 13.16 1.62 0.10
C LYS A 55 12.19 2.31 1.06
N CYS A 56 10.92 1.92 1.01
CA CYS A 56 9.91 2.37 1.94
C CYS A 56 9.08 1.20 2.45
N GLN A 57 8.54 1.38 3.64
CA GLN A 57 7.59 0.46 4.24
C GLN A 57 6.20 1.08 4.19
N ILE A 58 5.26 0.31 3.65
CA ILE A 58 3.87 0.70 3.47
C ILE A 58 3.02 -0.22 4.34
N ILE A 59 2.23 0.36 5.23
CA ILE A 59 1.25 -0.36 6.02
C ILE A 59 -0.12 -0.04 5.43
N ALA A 60 -0.67 -0.92 4.60
CA ALA A 60 -1.96 -0.73 3.95
C ALA A 60 -3.08 -1.37 4.77
N VAL A 61 -4.08 -0.59 5.17
CA VAL A 61 -5.23 -1.11 5.93
C VAL A 61 -6.12 -1.94 5.02
N ASN A 62 -6.45 -3.15 5.45
CA ASN A 62 -7.42 -4.00 4.79
C ASN A 62 -8.77 -3.83 5.49
N ASP A 63 -9.47 -2.75 5.15
CA ASP A 63 -10.79 -2.47 5.71
C ASP A 63 -11.88 -3.07 4.79
N PRO A 64 -12.66 -4.07 5.27
CA PRO A 64 -13.67 -4.74 4.45
C PRO A 64 -14.91 -3.85 4.18
N GLU A 65 -15.10 -2.78 4.94
CA GLU A 65 -16.20 -1.82 4.78
C GLU A 65 -15.80 -0.58 3.96
N ALA A 66 -14.55 -0.52 3.48
CA ALA A 66 -14.03 0.63 2.76
C ALA A 66 -14.80 0.83 1.45
N VAL A 67 -15.20 2.07 1.21
CA VAL A 67 -15.86 2.46 -0.04
C VAL A 67 -14.90 2.26 -1.20
N VAL A 68 -15.20 1.29 -2.06
CA VAL A 68 -14.45 1.04 -3.29
C VAL A 68 -14.88 2.06 -4.35
N PRO A 69 -13.97 2.92 -4.85
CA PRO A 69 -14.30 3.87 -5.91
C PRO A 69 -14.73 3.15 -7.20
N SER A 70 -15.57 3.81 -8.00
CA SER A 70 -15.98 3.28 -9.30
C SER A 70 -14.76 3.03 -10.20
N GLY A 71 -14.66 1.83 -10.77
CA GLY A 71 -13.51 1.39 -11.59
C GLY A 71 -12.33 0.80 -10.80
N MET A 72 -12.44 0.69 -9.47
CA MET A 72 -11.45 0.04 -8.60
C MET A 72 -12.02 -1.23 -7.96
N VAL A 73 -11.14 -2.01 -7.34
CA VAL A 73 -11.51 -3.22 -6.58
C VAL A 73 -11.12 -3.07 -5.11
N ALA A 74 -11.76 -3.85 -4.23
CA ALA A 74 -11.30 -3.96 -2.84
C ALA A 74 -9.89 -4.59 -2.78
N LEU A 75 -9.09 -4.22 -1.78
CA LEU A 75 -7.75 -4.80 -1.59
C LEU A 75 -7.78 -6.33 -1.51
N SER A 76 -8.79 -6.87 -0.83
CA SER A 76 -9.05 -8.31 -0.72
C SER A 76 -9.14 -9.02 -2.07
N ALA A 77 -9.59 -8.33 -3.13
CA ALA A 77 -9.69 -8.90 -4.48
C ALA A 77 -8.34 -8.99 -5.20
N LEU A 78 -7.31 -8.27 -4.73
CA LEU A 78 -5.95 -8.36 -5.25
C LEU A 78 -5.08 -9.35 -4.48
N LEU A 79 -5.53 -9.86 -3.32
CA LEU A 79 -4.77 -10.84 -2.55
C LEU A 79 -4.58 -12.16 -3.33
N PRO A 80 -3.41 -12.82 -3.21
CA PRO A 80 -2.21 -12.35 -2.52
C PRO A 80 -1.51 -11.22 -3.30
N ILE A 81 -0.93 -10.25 -2.58
CA ILE A 81 -0.05 -9.23 -3.17
C ILE A 81 1.31 -9.86 -3.45
N THR A 82 1.85 -9.60 -4.63
CA THR A 82 3.11 -10.18 -5.13
C THR A 82 4.04 -9.09 -5.64
N THR A 83 5.28 -9.46 -5.99
CA THR A 83 6.27 -8.55 -6.57
C THR A 83 5.93 -8.08 -7.99
N ASN A 84 4.96 -8.72 -8.65
CA ASN A 84 4.42 -8.25 -9.94
C ASN A 84 3.47 -7.06 -9.78
N ASP A 85 2.97 -6.83 -8.57
CA ASP A 85 2.13 -5.71 -8.24
C ASP A 85 2.97 -4.46 -7.94
N LYS A 86 2.36 -3.28 -8.08
CA LYS A 86 2.99 -1.99 -7.80
C LYS A 86 2.22 -1.25 -6.71
N ALA A 87 2.95 -0.56 -5.85
CA ALA A 87 2.36 0.41 -4.93
C ALA A 87 2.50 1.79 -5.57
N VAL A 88 1.40 2.54 -5.67
CA VAL A 88 1.38 3.86 -6.30
C VAL A 88 1.03 4.89 -5.24
N LEU A 89 1.98 5.77 -4.95
CA LEU A 89 1.75 6.90 -4.05
C LEU A 89 1.07 8.03 -4.82
N LEU A 90 -0.01 8.55 -4.26
CA LEU A 90 -0.74 9.70 -4.79
C LEU A 90 -0.34 10.95 -3.98
N ARG A 91 0.77 11.58 -4.33
CA ARG A 91 1.27 12.77 -3.63
C ARG A 91 1.33 13.97 -4.57
N ASP A 92 0.80 15.11 -4.12
CA ASP A 92 0.89 16.39 -4.84
C ASP A 92 0.32 16.31 -6.28
N GLY A 93 -0.73 15.52 -6.49
CA GLY A 93 -1.33 15.30 -7.81
C GLY A 93 -0.48 14.47 -8.77
N ARG A 94 0.60 13.84 -8.30
CA ARG A 94 1.47 12.94 -9.08
C ARG A 94 1.37 11.51 -8.58
N GLU A 95 1.44 10.59 -9.53
CA GLU A 95 1.54 9.16 -9.26
C GLU A 95 3.02 8.78 -9.21
N LYS A 96 3.49 8.26 -8.07
CA LYS A 96 4.80 7.62 -7.96
C LYS A 96 4.62 6.12 -7.84
N GLU A 97 4.94 5.39 -8.90
CA GLU A 97 4.94 3.92 -8.86
C GLU A 97 6.19 3.39 -8.16
N LEU A 98 5.98 2.49 -7.22
CA LEU A 98 7.00 1.77 -6.46
C LEU A 98 6.87 0.27 -6.75
N SER A 99 8.01 -0.39 -6.89
CA SER A 99 8.08 -1.83 -7.05
C SER A 99 7.92 -2.51 -5.71
N ILE A 100 6.98 -3.44 -5.59
CA ILE A 100 6.82 -4.24 -4.38
C ILE A 100 7.93 -5.29 -4.35
N GLU A 101 8.72 -5.28 -3.28
CA GLU A 101 9.80 -6.25 -3.03
C GLU A 101 9.32 -7.42 -2.17
N ALA A 102 8.46 -7.13 -1.19
CA ALA A 102 7.83 -8.12 -0.34
C ALA A 102 6.49 -7.60 0.17
N ALA A 103 5.53 -8.50 0.38
CA ALA A 103 4.27 -8.21 1.05
C ALA A 103 4.05 -9.28 2.12
N ASP A 104 3.73 -8.84 3.33
CA ASP A 104 3.38 -9.69 4.46
C ASP A 104 1.91 -9.48 4.83
N ASP A 105 1.14 -10.56 4.70
CA ASP A 105 -0.28 -10.63 5.08
C ASP A 105 -0.52 -11.46 6.36
N ASN A 106 0.54 -11.86 7.06
CA ASN A 106 0.42 -12.77 8.20
C ASN A 106 0.58 -12.04 9.55
N THR A 107 1.50 -11.08 9.61
CA THR A 107 1.87 -10.35 10.86
C THR A 107 0.79 -9.42 11.37
N ARG A 108 -0.20 -9.08 10.55
CA ARG A 108 -1.25 -8.09 10.84
C ARG A 108 -2.64 -8.73 10.73
N ARG A 109 -2.80 -9.90 11.35
CA ARG A 109 -4.10 -10.57 11.52
C ARG A 109 -4.53 -10.49 12.98
N VAL A 110 -5.77 -10.08 13.23
CA VAL A 110 -6.39 -10.10 14.57
C VAL A 110 -7.57 -11.06 14.51
N GLY A 111 -7.54 -12.11 15.32
CA GLY A 111 -8.58 -13.14 15.32
C GLY A 111 -8.72 -13.92 14.00
N GLY A 112 -7.65 -13.99 13.19
CA GLY A 112 -7.66 -14.63 11.86
C GLY A 112 -8.06 -13.71 10.71
N THR A 113 -8.55 -12.51 11.00
CA THR A 113 -8.92 -11.49 10.01
C THR A 113 -7.74 -10.59 9.70
N LEU A 114 -7.40 -10.44 8.42
CA LEU A 114 -6.38 -9.51 7.95
C LEU A 114 -6.85 -8.07 8.14
N ILE A 115 -6.19 -7.33 9.04
CA ILE A 115 -6.50 -5.92 9.33
C ILE A 115 -5.59 -4.96 8.56
N ALA A 116 -4.38 -5.38 8.20
CA ALA A 116 -3.46 -4.60 7.39
C ALA A 116 -2.45 -5.49 6.65
N LEU A 117 -1.86 -4.99 5.58
CA LEU A 117 -0.73 -5.57 4.88
C LEU A 117 0.52 -4.74 5.17
N GLN A 118 1.64 -5.41 5.43
CA GLN A 118 2.93 -4.75 5.46
C GLN A 118 3.65 -5.00 4.14
N ILE A 119 3.89 -3.94 3.37
CA ILE A 119 4.49 -4.00 2.05
C ILE A 119 5.84 -3.29 2.11
N GLN A 120 6.88 -3.96 1.65
CA GLN A 120 8.17 -3.36 1.36
C GLN A 120 8.19 -3.01 -0.12
N ALA A 121 8.42 -1.74 -0.44
CA ALA A 121 8.45 -1.28 -1.81
C ALA A 121 9.66 -0.38 -2.06
N SER A 122 10.17 -0.39 -3.29
CA SER A 122 11.30 0.43 -3.70
C SER A 122 11.12 1.12 -5.05
N GLY A 123 11.74 2.30 -5.19
CA GLY A 123 11.74 3.10 -6.42
C GLY A 123 11.87 4.61 -6.23
#